data_AF-A0A924IQ02-F1
#
_entry.id   AF-A0A924IQ02-F1
#
_cell.length_a   1.000
_cell.length_b   1.000
_cell.length_c   1.000
_cell.angle_alpha   90.00
_cell.angle_beta   90.00
_cell.angle_gamma   90.00
#
_symmetry.space_group_name_H-M   'P 1'
#
loop_
_entity.id
_entity.type
_entity.pdbx_description
1 polymer ?
#
loop_
_entity_poly.entity_id
_entity_poly.type
_entity_poly.pdbx_seq_one_letter_code
_entity_poly.pdbx_strand_id
1 'polypeptide(L)'
;MFQRFLAAGMAVAMAVGLMSGCSGNSSGLASASQSGTSNAVIALAGMTVTKSVIYRDGGTIVIDGKLADASPVKLRLDGAMGSVTRGTFFVTVAAATERLLDRNEAASIIPVLEKALAANDPNADPRVVEPFVDKLKAFRDAK
;
A
#
# COMPACT_ATOMS: atom_id res chain seq x y z
N MET A 1 -12.85 -0.72 -50.99
CA MET A 1 -11.46 -0.97 -50.54
C MET A 1 -11.51 -1.58 -49.15
N PHE A 2 -11.54 -2.92 -49.05
CA PHE A 2 -11.39 -3.63 -47.78
C PHE A 2 -10.11 -4.45 -47.87
N GLN A 3 -9.18 -4.13 -46.98
CA GLN A 3 -7.82 -4.64 -46.98
C GLN A 3 -7.68 -5.60 -45.80
N ARG A 4 -6.79 -6.59 -45.99
CA ARG A 4 -6.08 -7.42 -44.99
C ARG A 4 -6.60 -8.85 -44.78
N PHE A 5 -6.03 -9.71 -45.63
CA PHE A 5 -5.80 -11.14 -45.43
C PHE A 5 -5.10 -11.42 -44.09
N LEU A 6 -5.62 -12.39 -43.37
CA LEU A 6 -4.99 -13.08 -42.26
C LEU A 6 -4.67 -14.50 -42.76
N ALA A 7 -3.40 -14.84 -42.90
CA ALA A 7 -2.99 -16.23 -43.09
C ALA A 7 -1.56 -16.42 -42.59
N ALA A 8 -1.44 -17.41 -41.71
CA ALA A 8 -0.25 -17.81 -40.99
C ALA A 8 0.83 -18.38 -41.91
N GLY A 9 2.09 -18.24 -41.51
CA GLY A 9 3.20 -18.85 -42.24
C GLY A 9 4.51 -18.78 -41.47
N MET A 10 4.89 -19.95 -40.94
CA MET A 10 6.26 -20.49 -40.99
C MET A 10 7.30 -19.89 -40.02
N ALA A 11 7.40 -20.47 -38.82
CA ALA A 11 8.58 -20.34 -37.98
C ALA A 11 9.63 -21.38 -38.41
N VAL A 12 10.76 -20.88 -38.90
CA VAL A 12 11.95 -21.65 -39.27
C VAL A 12 12.70 -22.04 -38.00
N ALA A 13 12.87 -23.34 -37.78
CA ALA A 13 13.84 -23.90 -36.85
C ALA A 13 15.19 -24.04 -37.56
N MET A 14 16.23 -23.37 -37.04
CA MET A 14 17.62 -23.78 -37.26
C MET A 14 18.41 -23.56 -35.97
N ALA A 15 19.15 -24.61 -35.64
CA ALA A 15 19.86 -24.83 -34.41
C ALA A 15 21.36 -24.52 -34.54
N VAL A 16 22.01 -24.54 -33.37
CA VAL A 16 23.42 -24.93 -33.09
C VAL A 16 24.44 -23.81 -32.86
N GLY A 17 25.01 -23.88 -31.64
CA GLY A 17 26.39 -23.52 -31.29
C GLY A 17 26.48 -22.45 -30.21
N LEU A 18 27.33 -22.51 -29.18
CA LEU A 18 28.25 -23.53 -28.66
C LEU A 18 28.80 -22.94 -27.32
N MET A 19 28.79 -23.75 -26.26
CA MET A 19 29.76 -23.82 -25.13
C MET A 19 30.14 -22.62 -24.24
N SER A 20 30.38 -23.00 -22.98
CA SER A 20 31.14 -22.33 -21.90
C SER A 20 30.31 -21.35 -21.07
N GLY A 21 29.94 -21.62 -19.83
CA GLY A 21 30.67 -22.32 -18.77
C GLY A 21 30.81 -21.34 -17.62
N CYS A 22 29.99 -21.47 -16.58
CA CYS A 22 30.30 -20.95 -15.24
C CYS A 22 29.54 -21.76 -14.19
N SER A 23 30.36 -22.35 -13.33
CA SER A 23 30.05 -23.10 -12.12
C SER A 23 29.20 -22.27 -11.14
N GLY A 24 28.25 -22.92 -10.46
CA GLY A 24 27.44 -22.24 -9.43
C GLY A 24 26.37 -23.11 -8.80
N ASN A 25 26.78 -24.19 -8.12
CA ASN A 25 26.16 -24.72 -6.91
C ASN A 25 24.62 -24.61 -6.76
N SER A 26 23.86 -25.55 -7.33
CA SER A 26 22.44 -25.72 -7.05
C SER A 26 22.22 -26.46 -5.73
N SER A 27 22.42 -25.77 -4.61
CA SER A 27 21.86 -26.20 -3.33
C SER A 27 20.41 -25.71 -3.29
N GLY A 28 19.49 -26.68 -3.28
CA GLY A 28 18.06 -26.45 -3.31
C GLY A 28 17.62 -25.40 -2.29
N LEU A 29 17.04 -24.32 -2.80
CA LEU A 29 16.16 -23.46 -2.04
C LEU A 29 14.89 -24.28 -1.78
N ALA A 30 14.94 -25.07 -0.71
CA ALA A 30 13.74 -25.49 -0.03
C ALA A 30 12.92 -24.22 0.23
N SER A 31 11.76 -24.10 -0.41
CA SER A 31 10.69 -23.23 0.03
C SER A 31 10.27 -23.69 1.43
N ALA A 32 11.05 -23.31 2.44
CA ALA A 32 10.53 -23.11 3.76
C ALA A 32 9.57 -21.93 3.62
N SER A 33 8.32 -22.23 3.31
CA SER A 33 7.19 -21.37 3.65
C SER A 33 7.19 -21.30 5.17
N GLN A 34 8.01 -20.38 5.66
CA GLN A 34 8.18 -20.05 7.05
C GLN A 34 6.85 -19.44 7.47
N SER A 35 5.96 -20.31 7.95
CA SER A 35 4.84 -19.99 8.83
C SER A 35 5.41 -19.46 10.14
N GLY A 36 6.14 -18.35 10.06
CA GLY A 36 6.27 -17.41 11.16
C GLY A 36 5.02 -16.56 11.11
N THR A 37 4.41 -16.32 12.27
CA THR A 37 3.40 -15.29 12.49
C THR A 37 3.90 -13.95 11.94
N SER A 38 3.71 -13.76 10.64
CA SER A 38 3.91 -12.49 9.99
C SER A 38 2.75 -11.65 10.48
N ASN A 39 3.03 -10.66 11.32
CA ASN A 39 2.32 -9.39 11.18
C ASN A 39 2.55 -9.01 9.72
N ALA A 40 1.68 -9.50 8.83
CA ALA A 40 1.80 -9.23 7.41
C ALA A 40 1.72 -7.72 7.33
N VAL A 41 2.86 -7.08 7.06
CA VAL A 41 2.91 -5.66 6.73
C VAL A 41 2.00 -5.59 5.51
N ILE A 42 0.77 -5.12 5.73
CA ILE A 42 -0.19 -5.02 4.64
C ILE A 42 0.43 -3.96 3.74
N ALA A 43 0.77 -4.34 2.51
CA ALA A 43 1.34 -3.42 1.55
C ALA A 43 0.27 -2.37 1.17
N LEU A 44 0.08 -1.38 2.03
CA LEU A 44 -0.86 -0.26 1.88
C LEU A 44 -0.42 0.72 0.78
N ALA A 45 0.76 0.48 0.18
CA ALA A 45 1.33 1.25 -0.92
C ALA A 45 0.44 1.31 -2.17
N GLY A 46 -0.54 0.41 -2.31
CA GLY A 46 -1.53 0.39 -3.41
C GLY A 46 -2.90 0.96 -3.05
N MET A 47 -3.04 1.64 -1.90
CA MET A 47 -4.33 2.22 -1.49
C MET A 47 -4.67 3.45 -2.34
N THR A 48 -5.95 3.60 -2.70
CA THR A 48 -6.51 4.85 -3.22
C THR A 48 -7.41 5.47 -2.17
N VAL A 49 -7.27 6.77 -1.93
CA VAL A 49 -8.14 7.50 -0.99
C VAL A 49 -9.53 7.62 -1.59
N THR A 50 -10.55 7.23 -0.83
CA THR A 50 -11.96 7.34 -1.24
C THR A 50 -12.71 8.38 -0.43
N LYS A 51 -12.22 8.74 0.76
CA LYS A 51 -12.79 9.79 1.60
C LYS A 51 -11.80 10.26 2.65
N SER A 52 -11.80 11.55 2.97
CA SER A 52 -11.11 12.11 4.12
C SER A 52 -12.06 12.94 4.97
N VAL A 53 -12.08 12.74 6.29
CA VAL A 53 -12.93 13.48 7.22
C VAL A 53 -12.13 13.87 8.47
N ILE A 54 -12.33 15.10 8.94
CA ILE A 54 -11.92 15.54 10.28
C ILE A 54 -13.14 15.77 11.16
N TYR A 55 -13.12 15.20 12.36
CA TYR A 55 -14.18 15.34 13.35
C TYR A 55 -13.89 16.50 14.29
N ARG A 56 -14.97 17.12 14.79
CA ARG A 56 -14.92 18.26 15.73
C ARG A 56 -14.71 17.84 17.20
N ASP A 57 -14.48 16.56 17.44
CA ASP A 57 -14.30 15.92 18.75
C ASP A 57 -12.95 16.23 19.42
N GLY A 58 -12.11 17.06 18.80
CA GLY A 58 -10.71 17.25 19.16
C GLY A 58 -9.76 17.11 17.97
N GLY A 59 -10.30 16.78 16.80
CA GLY A 59 -9.57 16.67 15.54
C GLY A 59 -9.23 15.22 15.20
N THR A 60 -10.10 14.27 15.53
CA THR A 60 -9.97 12.90 15.00
C THR A 60 -10.03 12.96 13.49
N ILE A 61 -9.06 12.32 12.83
CA ILE A 61 -9.00 12.27 11.38
C ILE A 61 -9.25 10.84 10.94
N VAL A 62 -10.12 10.67 9.94
CA VAL A 62 -10.37 9.38 9.31
C VAL A 62 -10.14 9.53 7.81
N ILE A 63 -9.32 8.63 7.27
CA ILE A 63 -9.07 8.49 5.84
C ILE A 63 -9.56 7.10 5.43
N ASP A 64 -10.62 7.07 4.65
CA ASP A 64 -11.09 5.85 4.01
C ASP A 64 -10.40 5.71 2.65
N GLY A 65 -10.09 4.47 2.30
CA GLY A 65 -9.47 4.11 1.06
C GLY A 65 -9.83 2.71 0.62
N LYS A 66 -9.24 2.29 -0.49
CA LYS A 66 -9.46 0.99 -1.09
C LYS A 66 -8.16 0.48 -1.71
N LEU A 67 -7.80 -0.76 -1.45
CA LEU A 67 -6.67 -1.42 -2.10
C LEU A 67 -7.02 -1.85 -3.53
N ALA A 68 -6.00 -2.22 -4.31
CA ALA A 68 -6.16 -2.66 -5.70
C ALA A 68 -7.08 -3.89 -5.85
N ASP A 69 -7.09 -4.79 -4.86
CA ASP A 69 -7.98 -5.96 -4.75
C ASP A 69 -9.39 -5.61 -4.28
N ALA A 70 -9.72 -4.32 -4.22
CA ALA A 70 -10.98 -3.79 -3.74
C ALA A 70 -11.25 -3.89 -2.24
N SER A 71 -10.28 -4.32 -1.43
CA SER A 71 -10.38 -4.36 0.01
C SER A 71 -10.51 -2.95 0.61
N PRO A 72 -11.55 -2.65 1.42
CA PRO A 72 -11.67 -1.35 2.08
C PRO A 72 -10.56 -1.19 3.13
N VAL A 73 -9.97 0.00 3.16
CA VAL A 73 -8.99 0.40 4.17
C VAL A 73 -9.52 1.62 4.89
N LYS A 74 -9.37 1.64 6.21
CA LYS A 74 -9.68 2.80 7.02
C LYS A 74 -8.48 3.11 7.90
N LEU A 75 -8.00 4.33 7.79
CA LEU A 75 -6.95 4.89 8.64
C LEU A 75 -7.60 5.90 9.57
N ARG A 76 -7.30 5.82 10.85
CA ARG A 76 -7.83 6.73 11.86
C ARG A 76 -6.72 7.25 12.74
N LEU A 77 -6.64 8.56 12.89
CA LEU A 77 -5.86 9.21 13.93
C LEU A 77 -6.83 9.69 14.99
N ASP A 78 -6.67 9.17 16.21
CA ASP A 78 -7.50 9.57 17.33
C ASP A 78 -7.12 10.98 17.80
N GLY A 79 -8.03 11.94 17.66
CA GLY A 79 -7.83 13.32 18.10
C GLY A 79 -8.75 13.71 19.25
N ALA A 80 -9.69 12.83 19.61
CA ALA A 80 -10.74 13.07 20.57
C ALA A 80 -10.22 13.61 21.91
N MET A 81 -10.80 14.71 22.39
CA MET A 81 -10.46 15.29 23.68
C MET A 81 -10.89 14.35 24.81
N GLY A 82 -9.98 14.08 25.74
CA GLY A 82 -10.21 13.13 26.84
C GLY A 82 -10.07 11.65 26.46
N SER A 83 -9.71 11.33 25.20
CA SER A 83 -9.39 9.96 24.83
C SER A 83 -8.04 9.52 25.39
N VAL A 84 -7.99 8.30 25.93
CA VAL A 84 -6.76 7.67 26.43
C VAL A 84 -5.81 7.27 25.30
N THR A 85 -6.32 7.13 24.07
CA THR A 85 -5.53 6.80 22.87
C THR A 85 -5.28 8.02 21.99
N ARG A 86 -5.51 9.24 22.50
CA ARG A 86 -5.33 10.47 21.74
C ARG A 86 -3.91 10.56 21.18
N GLY A 87 -3.81 10.84 19.88
CA GLY A 87 -2.54 10.88 19.12
C GLY A 87 -2.13 9.54 18.52
N THR A 88 -2.91 8.49 18.74
CA THR A 88 -2.60 7.14 18.23
C THR A 88 -3.22 6.90 16.85
N PHE A 89 -2.48 6.19 16.02
CA PHE A 89 -2.93 5.78 14.69
C PHE A 89 -3.49 4.36 14.70
N PHE A 90 -4.60 4.19 14.01
CA PHE A 90 -5.31 2.95 13.85
C PHE A 90 -5.52 2.64 12.37
N VAL A 91 -5.54 1.35 12.06
CA VAL A 91 -5.79 0.83 10.72
C VAL A 91 -6.80 -0.31 10.79
N THR A 92 -7.68 -0.33 9.80
CA THR A 92 -8.61 -1.41 9.53
C THR A 92 -8.51 -1.76 8.06
N VAL A 93 -8.38 -3.05 7.73
CA VAL A 93 -8.29 -3.54 6.35
C VAL A 93 -9.30 -4.65 6.14
N ALA A 94 -10.04 -4.64 5.03
CA ALA A 94 -10.95 -5.71 4.62
C ALA A 94 -11.97 -6.14 5.71
N ALA A 95 -12.48 -5.18 6.47
CA ALA A 95 -13.37 -5.41 7.62
C ALA A 95 -12.76 -6.26 8.76
N ALA A 96 -11.43 -6.38 8.82
CA ALA A 96 -10.73 -6.92 9.96
C ALA A 96 -10.93 -6.04 11.22
N THR A 97 -10.46 -6.54 12.36
CA THR A 97 -10.46 -5.76 13.61
C THR A 97 -9.57 -4.52 13.48
N GLU A 98 -10.05 -3.39 14.00
CA GLU A 98 -9.22 -2.18 14.12
C GLU A 98 -8.01 -2.49 15.01
N ARG A 99 -6.82 -2.16 14.51
CA ARG A 99 -5.56 -2.35 15.23
C ARG A 99 -4.71 -1.10 15.15
N LEU A 100 -3.70 -1.05 16.01
CA LEU A 100 -2.68 0.00 15.97
C LEU A 100 -1.92 -0.07 14.64
N LEU A 101 -1.63 1.10 14.09
CA LEU A 101 -0.81 1.22 12.90
C LEU A 101 0.67 1.05 13.26
N ASP A 102 1.37 0.19 12.52
CA ASP A 102 2.81 0.02 12.67
C ASP A 102 3.62 1.08 11.90
N ARG A 103 4.83 1.41 12.39
CA ARG A 103 5.71 2.39 11.73
C ARG A 103 6.08 2.01 10.29
N ASN A 104 6.23 0.71 10.01
CA ASN A 104 6.51 0.22 8.65
C ASN A 104 5.32 0.45 7.70
N GLU A 105 4.10 0.36 8.22
CA GLU A 105 2.89 0.64 7.45
C GLU A 105 2.72 2.14 7.24
N ALA A 106 3.01 2.94 8.26
CA ALA A 106 3.08 4.40 8.13
C ALA A 106 4.02 4.81 6.99
N ALA A 107 5.21 4.22 6.91
CA ALA A 107 6.17 4.48 5.83
C ALA A 107 5.62 4.12 4.44
N SER A 108 4.74 3.12 4.35
CA SER A 108 4.10 2.71 3.09
C SER A 108 2.91 3.60 2.70
N ILE A 109 2.20 4.16 3.68
CA ILE A 109 1.01 5.01 3.48
C ILE A 109 1.40 6.45 3.13
N ILE A 110 2.44 7.01 3.76
CA ILE A 110 2.87 8.41 3.54
C ILE A 110 2.98 8.76 2.04
N PRO A 111 3.74 8.02 1.20
CA PRO A 111 3.87 8.38 -0.22
C PRO A 111 2.55 8.26 -1.00
N VAL A 112 1.62 7.40 -0.55
CA VAL A 112 0.29 7.25 -1.16
C VAL A 112 -0.54 8.50 -0.92
N LEU A 113 -0.59 8.97 0.32
CA LEU A 113 -1.32 10.18 0.69
C LEU A 113 -0.71 11.43 0.06
N GLU A 114 0.62 11.54 0.03
CA GLU A 114 1.33 12.62 -0.66
C GLU A 114 1.03 12.64 -2.16
N LYS A 115 0.98 11.47 -2.80
CA LYS A 115 0.60 11.35 -4.20
C LYS A 115 -0.86 11.76 -4.43
N ALA A 116 -1.78 11.38 -3.54
CA ALA A 116 -3.18 11.80 -3.62
C ALA A 116 -3.35 13.32 -3.50
N LEU A 117 -2.60 13.94 -2.57
CA LEU A 117 -2.52 15.39 -2.42
C LEU A 117 -1.96 16.07 -3.69
N ALA A 118 -0.82 15.58 -4.20
CA ALA A 118 -0.18 16.12 -5.40
C ALA A 118 -1.07 15.97 -6.66
N ALA A 119 -1.86 14.89 -6.73
CA ALA A 119 -2.82 14.65 -7.80
C ALA A 119 -4.09 15.51 -7.69
N ASN A 120 -4.25 16.32 -6.62
CA ASN A 120 -5.47 17.05 -6.29
C ASN A 120 -6.71 16.13 -6.30
N ASP A 121 -6.58 14.94 -5.69
CA ASP A 121 -7.69 13.99 -5.63
C ASP A 121 -8.88 14.64 -4.89
N PRO A 122 -10.08 14.70 -5.49
CA PRO A 122 -11.24 15.32 -4.86
C PRO A 122 -11.65 14.64 -3.54
N ASN A 123 -11.18 13.42 -3.28
CA ASN A 123 -11.46 12.67 -2.06
C ASN A 123 -10.40 12.83 -0.97
N ALA A 124 -9.26 13.47 -1.29
CA ALA A 124 -8.18 13.77 -0.37
C ALA A 124 -8.16 15.27 -0.08
N ASP A 125 -9.04 15.73 0.80
CA ASP A 125 -9.08 17.15 1.20
C ASP A 125 -7.73 17.52 1.85
N PRO A 126 -6.97 18.47 1.29
CA PRO A 126 -5.66 18.86 1.82
C PRO A 126 -5.74 19.29 3.28
N ARG A 127 -6.82 19.95 3.69
CA ARG A 127 -7.02 20.40 5.08
C ARG A 127 -7.13 19.25 6.09
N VAL A 128 -7.41 18.04 5.60
CA VAL A 128 -7.54 16.83 6.42
C VAL A 128 -6.32 15.92 6.24
N VAL A 129 -5.89 15.71 5.01
CA VAL A 129 -4.83 14.75 4.67
C VAL A 129 -3.44 15.31 4.99
N GLU A 130 -3.17 16.61 4.78
CA GLU A 130 -1.88 17.22 5.16
C GLU A 130 -1.57 17.08 6.65
N PRO A 131 -2.44 17.51 7.60
CA PRO A 131 -2.13 17.36 9.02
C PRO A 131 -2.09 15.90 9.47
N PHE A 132 -2.76 14.99 8.76
CA PHE A 132 -2.63 13.56 9.00
C PHE A 132 -1.24 13.05 8.60
N VAL A 133 -0.78 13.39 7.39
CA VAL A 133 0.53 13.00 6.86
C VAL A 133 1.66 13.54 7.73
N ASP A 134 1.59 14.80 8.17
CA ASP A 134 2.62 15.39 9.04
C ASP A 134 2.74 14.66 10.38
N LYS A 135 1.60 14.36 11.02
CA LYS A 135 1.60 13.58 12.26
C LYS A 135 2.06 12.15 12.03
N LEU A 136 1.72 11.56 10.88
CA LEU A 136 2.12 10.21 10.52
C LEU A 136 3.64 10.11 10.28
N LYS A 137 4.25 11.12 9.66
CA LYS A 137 5.71 11.27 9.54
C LYS A 137 6.36 11.38 10.92
N ALA A 138 5.83 12.25 11.78
CA ALA A 138 6.32 12.39 13.15
C ALA A 138 6.22 11.06 13.93
N PHE A 139 5.15 10.29 13.75
CA PHE A 139 4.99 8.97 14.36
C PHE A 139 6.00 7.94 13.84
N ARG A 140 6.28 7.96 12.53
CA ARG A 140 7.31 7.11 11.92
C ARG A 140 8.70 7.44 12.48
N ASP A 141 9.00 8.73 12.63
CA ASP A 141 10.33 9.23 12.99
C ASP A 141 10.58 9.32 14.50
N ALA A 142 9.53 9.20 15.32
CA ALA A 142 9.65 9.10 16.77
C ALA A 142 10.53 7.90 17.14
N LYS A 143 11.56 8.10 17.96
CA LYS A 143 12.53 7.06 18.34
C LYS A 143 11.95 6.13 19.39
#